data_AF-A0A8C2Z744-F1
#
_entry.id   AF-A0A8C2Z744-F1
#
_cell.length_a   1.000
_cell.length_b   1.000
_cell.length_c   1.000
_cell.angle_alpha   90.00
_cell.angle_beta   90.00
_cell.angle_gamma   90.00
#
_symmetry.space_group_name_H-M   'P 1'
#
loop_
_entity.id
_entity.type
_entity.pdbx_description
1 polymer ?
#
loop_
_entity_poly.entity_id
_entity_poly.type
_entity_poly.pdbx_seq_one_letter_code
_entity_poly.pdbx_strand_id
1 'polypeptide(L)' 'MGTLFGMLNKCLRGMGFSQMYFGDKIVEPVVITFFWLLLWFLGIQALGLVGTLCIIIIYIQK' A
#
# COMPACT_ATOMS: atom_id res chain seq x y z
N MET A 1 -1.66 -13.12 -17.82
CA MET A 1 -1.08 -12.28 -16.73
C MET A 1 0.23 -11.58 -17.12
N GLY A 2 1.06 -12.13 -18.01
CA GLY A 2 2.34 -11.49 -18.41
C GLY A 2 2.24 -10.16 -19.16
N THR A 3 1.21 -9.95 -19.98
CA THR A 3 1.06 -8.71 -20.80
C THR A 3 0.62 -7.50 -19.98
N LEU A 4 -0.25 -7.71 -18.98
CA LEU A 4 -0.85 -6.64 -18.17
C LEU A 4 0.17 -6.10 -17.15
N PHE A 5 0.93 -7.02 -16.53
CA PHE A 5 2.00 -6.67 -15.60
C PHE A 5 3.16 -5.93 -16.31
N GLY A 6 3.49 -6.33 -17.55
CA GLY A 6 4.49 -5.64 -18.38
C GLY A 6 4.08 -4.22 -18.79
N MET A 7 2.81 -4.01 -19.16
CA MET A 7 2.29 -2.65 -19.46
C MET A 7 2.23 -1.77 -18.21
N LEU A 8 1.78 -2.32 -17.07
CA LEU A 8 1.75 -1.58 -15.81
C LEU A 8 3.16 -1.15 -15.39
N ASN A 9 4.14 -2.05 -15.51
CA ASN A 9 5.54 -1.74 -15.20
C ASN A 9 6.08 -0.60 -16.11
N LYS A 10 5.73 -0.60 -17.40
CA LYS A 10 6.07 0.49 -18.33
C LYS A 10 5.40 1.82 -17.95
N CYS A 11 4.13 1.77 -17.55
CA CYS A 11 3.37 2.95 -17.14
C CYS A 11 3.90 3.54 -15.81
N LEU A 12 4.17 2.70 -14.81
CA LEU A 12 4.78 3.12 -13.53
C LEU A 12 6.16 3.72 -13.73
N ARG A 13 6.99 3.13 -14.61
CA ARG A 13 8.30 3.68 -14.96
C ARG A 13 8.20 5.04 -15.65
N GLY A 14 7.13 5.27 -16.43
CA GLY A 14 6.82 6.57 -17.06
C GLY A 14 6.28 7.63 -16.08
N MET A 15 5.67 7.21 -14.97
CA MET A 15 5.12 8.11 -13.94
C MET A 15 6.17 8.58 -12.91
N GLY A 16 7.43 8.16 -13.04
CA GLY A 16 8.53 8.53 -12.15
C GLY A 16 8.73 7.60 -10.95
N PHE A 17 8.02 6.47 -10.88
CA PHE A 17 8.39 5.39 -9.97
C PHE A 17 9.66 4.73 -10.51
N SER A 18 10.81 5.23 -10.06
CA SER A 18 12.11 4.64 -10.36
C SER A 18 12.08 3.16 -9.99
N GLN A 19 12.43 2.29 -10.93
CA GLN A 19 12.60 0.87 -10.66
C GLN A 19 13.58 0.75 -9.48
N MET A 20 13.11 0.32 -8.32
CA MET A 20 14.00 -0.04 -7.21
C MET A 20 14.73 -1.31 -7.62
N TYR A 21 15.92 -1.13 -8.21
CA TYR A 21 16.89 -2.20 -8.41
C TYR A 21 17.43 -2.62 -7.04
N PHE A 22 16.85 -3.69 -6.47
CA PHE A 22 17.36 -4.29 -5.25
C PHE A 22 18.42 -5.33 -5.63
N GLY A 23 19.63 -4.87 -5.92
CA GLY A 23 20.75 -5.72 -6.32
C GLY A 23 20.50 -6.46 -7.65
N ASP A 24 20.56 -7.80 -7.63
CA ASP A 24 20.44 -8.69 -8.80
C ASP A 24 18.99 -9.12 -9.12
N LYS A 25 18.01 -8.76 -8.25
CA LYS A 25 16.60 -9.10 -8.46
C LYS A 25 15.77 -7.84 -8.70
N ILE A 26 15.19 -7.78 -9.90
CA ILE A 26 14.24 -6.75 -10.29
C ILE A 26 12.93 -7.01 -9.52
N VAL A 27 12.73 -6.33 -8.40
CA VAL A 27 11.43 -6.31 -7.74
C VAL A 27 10.55 -5.35 -8.52
N GLU A 28 9.43 -5.85 -9.01
CA GLU A 28 8.59 -5.07 -9.92
C GLU A 28 7.95 -3.89 -9.15
N PRO A 29 8.06 -2.64 -9.64
CA PRO A 29 7.60 -1.44 -8.94
C PRO A 29 6.10 -1.48 -8.64
N VAL A 30 5.33 -2.17 -9.49
CA VAL A 30 3.89 -2.44 -9.26
C VAL A 30 3.65 -3.18 -7.95
N VAL A 31 4.49 -4.15 -7.60
CA VAL A 31 4.35 -4.93 -6.36
C VAL A 31 4.57 -4.03 -5.15
N ILE A 32 5.57 -3.15 -5.21
CA ILE A 32 5.88 -2.19 -4.15
C ILE A 32 4.73 -1.20 -3.95
N THR A 33 4.24 -0.58 -5.03
CA THR A 33 3.08 0.34 -4.97
C THR A 33 1.84 -0.35 -4.43
N PHE A 34 1.57 -1.58 -4.89
CA PHE A 34 0.42 -2.35 -4.44
C PHE A 34 0.53 -2.70 -2.96
N PHE A 35 1.71 -3.13 -2.51
CA PHE A 35 1.98 -3.43 -1.11
C PHE A 35 1.84 -2.17 -0.24
N TRP A 36 2.33 -1.02 -0.71
CA TRP A 36 2.21 0.25 0.00
C TRP A 36 0.75 0.71 0.16
N LEU A 37 -0.05 0.57 -0.91
CA LEU A 37 -1.49 0.85 -0.87
C LEU A 37 -2.23 -0.09 0.08
N LEU A 38 -1.92 -1.38 0.04
CA LEU A 38 -2.46 -2.38 0.97
C LEU A 38 -2.10 -2.06 2.42
N LEU A 39 -0.84 -1.69 2.68
CA LEU A 39 -0.37 -1.32 4.02
C LEU A 39 -1.10 -0.08 4.54
N TRP A 40 -1.29 0.92 3.68
CA TRP A 40 -2.04 2.14 4.00
C TRP A 40 -3.50 1.83 4.33
N PHE A 41 -4.13 0.97 3.52
CA PHE A 41 -5.51 0.53 3.73
C PHE A 41 -5.68 -0.23 5.05
N LEU A 42 -4.75 -1.13 5.35
CA LEU A 42 -4.74 -1.89 6.61
C LEU A 42 -4.51 -0.96 7.81
N GLY A 43 -3.58 -0.01 7.70
CA GLY A 43 -3.29 0.97 8.74
C GLY A 43 -4.48 1.85 9.07
N ILE A 44 -5.16 2.40 8.06
CA ILE A 44 -6.35 3.24 8.28
C ILE A 44 -7.48 2.44 8.94
N GLN A 45 -7.71 1.19 8.55
CA GLN A 45 -8.74 0.36 9.21
C GLN A 45 -8.42 0.09 10.67
N ALA A 46 -7.17 -0.25 10.98
CA ALA A 46 -6.75 -0.48 12.36
C ALA A 46 -6.87 0.79 13.21
N LEU A 47 -6.41 1.94 12.69
CA LEU A 47 -6.53 3.24 13.35
C LEU A 47 -7.99 3.65 13.55
N GLY A 48 -8.84 3.42 12.55
CA GLY A 48 -10.28 3.69 12.64
C GLY A 48 -10.96 2.84 13.72
N LEU A 49 -10.70 1.54 13.74
CA LEU A 49 -11.28 0.62 14.72
C LEU A 49 -10.85 0.99 16.15
N VAL A 50 -9.56 1.21 16.37
CA VAL A 50 -9.02 1.61 17.68
C VAL A 50 -9.58 2.98 18.10
N GLY A 51 -9.66 3.94 17.17
CA GLY A 51 -10.22 5.26 17.44
C GLY A 51 -11.69 5.20 17.86
N THR A 52 -12.51 4.44 17.14
CA THR A 52 -13.93 4.24 17.49
C THR A 52 -14.07 3.56 18.85
N LEU A 53 -13.34 2.49 19.11
CA LEU A 53 -13.36 1.80 20.41
C LEU A 53 -12.98 2.74 21.56
N CYS A 54 -11.94 3.57 21.37
CA CYS A 54 -11.50 4.55 22.37
C CYS A 54 -12.60 5.57 22.69
N ILE A 55 -13.25 6.13 21.66
CA ILE A 55 -14.37 7.08 21.83
C ILE A 55 -15.54 6.41 22.58
N ILE A 56 -15.90 5.18 22.22
CA ILE A 56 -17.00 4.45 22.87
C ILE A 56 -16.70 4.22 24.36
N ILE A 57 -15.48 3.83 24.70
CA ILE A 57 -15.08 3.60 26.10
C ILE A 57 -15.19 4.90 26.90
N ILE A 58 -14.70 6.01 26.36
CA ILE A 58 -14.80 7.33 27.03
C ILE A 58 -16.26 7.75 27.19
N TYR A 59 -17.09 7.51 26.18
CA TYR A 59 -18.51 7.85 26.22
C TYR A 59 -19.28 7.04 27.28
N ILE A 60 -18.97 5.75 27.44
CA ILE A 60 -19.62 4.88 28.43
C ILE A 60 -19.14 5.14 29.86
N GLN A 61 -17.86 5.50 30.05
CA GLN A 61 -17.32 5.83 31.38
C GLN A 61 -17.72 7.24 31.85
N LYS A 62 -18.30 8.06 30.98
CA LYS A 62 -18.80 9.40 31.30
C LYS A 62 -20.24 9.32 31.78
#